data_AF-A0A176J1P7-F1
#
_entry.id   AF-A0A176J1P7-F1
#
_cell.length_a   1.000
_cell.length_b   1.000
_cell.length_c   1.000
_cell.angle_alpha   90.00
_cell.angle_beta   90.00
_cell.angle_gamma   90.00
#
_symmetry.space_group_name_H-M   'P 1'
#
loop_
_entity.id
_entity.type
_entity.pdbx_description
1 polymer ?
#
loop_
_entity_poly.entity_id
_entity_poly.type
_entity_poly.pdbx_seq_one_letter_code
_entity_poly.pdbx_strand_id
1 'polypeptide(L)'
;MENGIEKLKHLPLSLYRPIQKKQNDTSFQTLFQEKLTISKHARARLDERNIVISDEKWNLMEDRLSEAKQKGIQDALFLSNEGAFIISVKNSTLITAMNRKEAASQIFTNINGTILLD
;
A
#
# COMPACT_ATOMS: atom_id res chain seq x y z
N MET A 1 28.90 62.61 -38.94
CA MET A 1 29.06 61.14 -39.00
C MET A 1 28.15 60.57 -37.92
N GLU A 2 26.89 60.33 -38.29
CA GLU A 2 25.88 59.70 -37.44
C GLU A 2 26.17 58.21 -37.31
N ASN A 3 26.21 57.69 -36.08
CA ASN A 3 26.19 56.26 -35.81
C ASN A 3 24.81 55.91 -35.26
N GLY A 4 23.88 55.58 -36.16
CA GLY A 4 22.54 55.10 -35.85
C GLY A 4 22.59 53.66 -35.35
N ILE A 5 22.10 53.44 -34.12
CA ILE A 5 21.87 52.11 -33.56
C ILE A 5 20.46 51.68 -33.98
N GLU A 6 20.34 50.80 -34.97
CA GLU A 6 19.06 50.23 -35.36
C GLU A 6 18.55 49.26 -34.27
N LYS A 7 17.46 49.62 -33.60
CA LYS A 7 16.73 48.73 -32.69
C LYS A 7 15.92 47.72 -33.50
N LEU A 8 16.32 46.45 -33.47
CA LEU A 8 15.54 45.33 -33.99
C LEU A 8 14.25 45.15 -33.15
N LYS A 9 13.10 45.49 -33.73
CA LYS A 9 11.78 45.15 -33.19
C LYS A 9 11.48 43.68 -33.49
N HIS A 10 11.52 42.82 -32.48
CA HIS A 10 11.04 41.44 -32.59
C HIS A 10 9.55 41.37 -32.20
N LEU A 11 8.75 40.87 -33.14
CA LEU A 11 7.31 40.63 -33.01
C LEU A 11 7.08 39.45 -32.05
N PRO A 12 6.06 39.47 -31.17
CA PRO A 12 5.79 38.34 -30.28
C PRO A 12 5.33 37.11 -31.08
N LEU A 13 5.99 35.98 -30.86
CA LEU A 13 5.57 34.68 -31.37
C LEU A 13 4.23 34.32 -30.71
N SER A 14 3.14 34.29 -31.48
CA SER A 14 1.87 33.75 -30.99
C SER A 14 2.01 32.24 -30.82
N LEU A 15 1.80 31.74 -29.60
CA LEU A 15 1.84 30.33 -29.28
C LEU A 15 0.63 29.62 -29.91
N TYR A 16 0.85 28.90 -31.01
CA TYR A 16 -0.11 27.92 -31.50
C TYR A 16 -0.19 26.76 -30.50
N ARG A 17 -1.32 26.62 -29.81
CA ARG A 17 -1.57 25.52 -28.88
C ARG A 17 -2.35 24.42 -29.62
N PRO A 18 -1.73 23.30 -30.00
CA PRO A 18 -2.49 22.19 -30.54
C PRO A 18 -3.41 21.63 -29.45
N ILE A 19 -4.69 21.46 -29.81
CA ILE A 19 -5.70 20.82 -28.97
C ILE A 19 -5.34 19.34 -28.85
N GLN A 20 -4.68 18.97 -27.76
CA GLN A 20 -4.38 17.57 -27.48
C GLN A 20 -5.65 16.89 -26.96
N LYS A 21 -6.14 15.94 -27.75
CA LYS A 21 -7.25 15.04 -27.41
C LYS A 21 -6.85 14.27 -26.15
N LYS A 22 -7.61 14.46 -25.06
CA LYS A 22 -7.41 13.81 -23.76
C LYS A 22 -7.60 12.30 -23.92
N GLN A 23 -6.50 11.57 -24.09
CA GLN A 23 -6.51 10.12 -23.93
C GLN A 23 -6.72 9.83 -22.44
N ASN A 24 -7.52 8.80 -22.16
CA ASN A 24 -7.88 8.41 -20.80
C ASN A 24 -6.63 7.95 -20.04
N ASP A 25 -6.01 8.86 -19.29
CA ASP A 25 -4.99 8.55 -18.30
C ASP A 25 -5.59 7.63 -17.24
N THR A 26 -5.42 6.33 -17.45
CA THR A 26 -5.52 5.37 -16.35
C THR A 26 -4.33 5.70 -15.46
N SER A 27 -4.61 6.44 -14.38
CA SER A 27 -3.57 7.01 -13.52
C SER A 27 -2.52 5.95 -13.16
N PHE A 28 -1.23 6.33 -13.21
CA PHE A 28 -0.09 5.49 -12.80
C PHE A 28 -0.26 4.92 -11.38
N GLN A 29 -1.08 5.56 -10.53
CA GLN A 29 -1.46 5.03 -9.21
C GLN A 29 -2.24 3.72 -9.27
N THR A 30 -3.00 3.47 -10.35
CA THR A 30 -3.82 2.26 -10.53
C THR A 30 -2.97 1.02 -10.81
N LEU A 31 -1.73 1.19 -11.27
CA LEU A 31 -0.81 0.08 -11.56
C LEU A 31 -0.06 -0.42 -10.30
N PHE A 32 -0.05 0.39 -9.24
CA PHE A 32 0.50 -0.01 -7.95
C PHE A 32 -0.60 -0.70 -7.13
N GLN A 33 -0.77 -2.00 -7.32
CA GLN A 33 -1.42 -2.78 -6.27
C GLN A 33 -0.51 -2.74 -5.04
N GLU A 34 -0.99 -2.12 -3.97
CA GLU A 34 -0.26 -2.07 -2.70
C GLU A 34 -0.14 -3.49 -2.15
N LYS A 35 1.02 -4.11 -2.40
CA LYS A 35 1.37 -5.43 -1.88
C LYS A 35 1.48 -5.38 -0.36
N LEU A 36 1.22 -6.51 0.27
CA LEU A 36 1.45 -6.63 1.70
C LEU A 36 2.96 -6.50 1.97
N THR A 37 3.32 -5.77 3.01
CA THR A 37 4.71 -5.60 3.45
C THR A 37 4.86 -6.05 4.90
N ILE A 38 6.09 -6.36 5.33
CA ILE A 38 6.37 -6.83 6.70
C ILE A 38 7.16 -5.76 7.44
N SER A 39 6.65 -5.35 8.61
CA SER A 39 7.38 -4.44 9.50
C SER A 39 8.62 -5.11 10.10
N LYS A 40 9.58 -4.32 10.58
CA LYS A 40 10.75 -4.85 11.31
C LYS A 40 10.35 -5.68 12.53
N HIS A 41 9.31 -5.25 13.25
CA HIS A 41 8.82 -5.94 14.43
C HIS A 41 8.17 -7.27 14.08
N ALA A 42 7.33 -7.30 13.05
CA ALA A 42 6.73 -8.54 12.56
C ALA A 42 7.80 -9.53 12.13
N ARG A 43 8.81 -9.10 11.37
CA ARG A 43 9.90 -9.98 10.94
C ARG A 43 10.64 -10.60 12.12
N ALA A 44 11.05 -9.79 13.10
CA ALA A 44 11.68 -10.30 14.32
C ALA A 44 10.80 -11.34 15.03
N ARG A 45 9.49 -11.11 15.13
CA ARG A 45 8.57 -12.04 15.78
C ARG A 45 8.35 -13.34 15.01
N LEU A 46 8.31 -13.30 13.68
CA LEU A 46 8.24 -14.50 12.85
C LEU A 46 9.49 -15.36 13.07
N ASP A 47 10.67 -14.74 13.08
CA ASP A 47 11.95 -15.41 13.28
C ASP A 47 12.07 -15.99 14.71
N GLU A 48 11.80 -15.19 15.75
CA GLU A 48 11.88 -15.59 17.17
C GLU A 48 10.97 -16.77 17.51
N ARG A 49 9.82 -16.88 16.84
CA ARG A 49 8.80 -17.89 17.11
C ARG A 49 8.75 -19.00 16.07
N ASN A 50 9.66 -18.98 15.10
CA ASN A 50 9.71 -19.92 13.98
C ASN A 50 8.35 -20.08 13.28
N ILE A 51 7.65 -18.97 13.08
CA ILE A 51 6.36 -18.94 12.38
C ILE A 51 6.66 -18.82 10.88
N VAL A 52 6.38 -19.88 10.15
CA VAL A 52 6.53 -19.91 8.69
C VAL A 52 5.19 -19.59 8.05
N ILE A 53 5.18 -18.58 7.18
CA ILE A 53 4.04 -18.24 6.34
C ILE A 53 4.34 -18.78 4.95
N SER A 54 3.53 -19.72 4.44
CA SER A 54 3.68 -20.21 3.08
C SER A 54 3.30 -19.14 2.06
N ASP A 55 3.82 -19.25 0.84
CA ASP A 55 3.47 -18.33 -0.25
C ASP A 55 1.96 -18.33 -0.54
N GLU A 56 1.31 -19.50 -0.44
CA GLU A 56 -0.14 -19.63 -0.58
C GLU A 56 -0.89 -18.79 0.47
N LYS A 57 -0.44 -18.88 1.73
CA LYS A 57 -1.05 -18.14 2.83
C LYS A 57 -0.76 -16.65 2.74
N TRP A 58 0.42 -16.29 2.26
CA TRP A 58 0.78 -14.91 1.96
C TRP A 58 -0.15 -14.30 0.91
N ASN A 59 -0.36 -15.00 -0.21
CA ASN A 59 -1.28 -14.56 -1.26
C ASN A 59 -2.73 -14.44 -0.74
N LEU A 60 -3.18 -15.41 0.06
CA LEU A 60 -4.50 -15.33 0.71
C LEU A 60 -4.63 -14.10 1.63
N MET A 61 -3.58 -13.76 2.38
CA MET A 61 -3.56 -12.53 3.18
C MET A 61 -3.69 -11.28 2.31
N GLU A 62 -3.03 -11.23 1.15
CA GLU A 62 -3.15 -10.11 0.20
C GLU A 62 -4.57 -9.98 -0.38
N ASP A 63 -5.20 -11.10 -0.73
CA ASP A 63 -6.59 -11.11 -1.21
C ASP A 63 -7.56 -10.61 -0.14
N ARG A 64 -7.42 -11.12 1.09
CA ARG A 64 -8.25 -10.70 2.23
C ARG A 64 -7.98 -9.27 2.66
N LEU A 65 -6.74 -8.78 2.51
CA LEU A 65 -6.38 -7.38 2.72
C LEU A 65 -7.13 -6.47 1.74
N SER A 66 -7.21 -6.85 0.47
CA SER A 66 -7.99 -6.12 -0.54
C SER A 66 -9.48 -6.07 -0.20
N GLU A 67 -10.06 -7.20 0.21
CA GLU A 67 -11.46 -7.25 0.66
C GLU A 67 -11.69 -6.37 1.91
N ALA A 68 -10.76 -6.41 2.87
CA ALA A 68 -10.83 -5.60 4.09
C ALA A 68 -10.77 -4.10 3.79
N LYS A 69 -9.92 -3.67 2.84
CA LYS A 69 -9.87 -2.27 2.36
C LYS A 69 -11.21 -1.82 1.80
N GLN A 70 -11.84 -2.65 0.97
CA GLN A 70 -13.15 -2.34 0.37
C GLN A 70 -14.25 -2.20 1.43
N LYS A 71 -14.12 -2.90 2.56
CA LYS A 71 -15.03 -2.82 3.71
C LYS A 71 -14.71 -1.68 4.69
N GLY A 72 -13.69 -0.85 4.40
CA GLY A 72 -13.31 0.28 5.26
C GLY A 72 -12.60 -0.13 6.56
N ILE A 73 -12.07 -1.35 6.63
CA ILE A 73 -11.26 -1.80 7.77
C ILE A 73 -9.91 -1.09 7.70
N GLN A 74 -9.43 -0.59 8.84
CA GLN A 74 -8.16 0.16 8.93
C GLN A 74 -7.06 -0.69 9.55
N ASP A 75 -7.40 -1.42 10.62
CA ASP A 75 -6.49 -2.29 11.36
C ASP A 75 -7.22 -3.58 11.68
N ALA A 76 -6.57 -4.71 11.38
CA ALA A 76 -7.21 -6.01 11.36
C ALA A 76 -6.38 -7.07 12.06
N LEU A 77 -7.08 -8.00 12.72
CA LEU A 77 -6.51 -9.24 13.24
C LEU A 77 -6.82 -10.38 12.26
N PHE A 78 -5.77 -10.97 11.69
CA PHE A 78 -5.87 -12.13 10.83
C PHE A 78 -5.52 -13.36 11.66
N LEU A 79 -6.46 -14.30 11.78
CA LEU A 79 -6.33 -15.51 12.59
C LEU A 79 -6.22 -16.73 11.71
N SER A 80 -5.25 -17.58 12.01
CA SER A 80 -4.99 -18.83 11.30
C SER A 80 -4.56 -19.93 12.28
N ASN A 81 -4.42 -21.16 11.80
CA ASN A 81 -3.96 -22.29 12.61
C ASN A 81 -2.52 -22.09 13.13
N GLU A 82 -1.68 -21.40 12.36
CA GLU A 82 -0.26 -21.15 12.64
C GLU A 82 -0.10 -19.99 13.64
N GLY A 83 -0.94 -18.97 13.52
CA GLY A 83 -0.81 -17.78 14.34
C GLY A 83 -1.86 -16.70 14.14
N ALA A 84 -1.66 -15.61 14.86
CA ALA A 84 -2.41 -14.38 14.75
C ALA A 84 -1.49 -13.25 14.25
N PHE A 85 -2.00 -12.47 13.30
CA PHE A 85 -1.25 -11.46 12.57
C PHE A 85 -1.99 -10.13 12.66
N ILE A 86 -1.35 -9.10 13.17
CA ILE A 86 -1.95 -7.74 13.20
C ILE A 86 -1.47 -7.00 11.97
N ILE A 87 -2.42 -6.60 11.13
CA ILE A 87 -2.14 -5.94 9.85
C ILE A 87 -2.78 -4.56 9.87
N SER A 88 -1.99 -3.54 9.52
CA SER A 88 -2.54 -2.24 9.17
C SER A 88 -3.03 -2.32 7.73
N VAL A 89 -4.34 -2.44 7.57
CA VAL A 89 -5.01 -2.55 6.28
C VAL A 89 -4.80 -1.29 5.46
N LYS A 90 -4.89 -0.13 6.11
CA LYS A 90 -4.63 1.19 5.49
C LYS A 90 -3.24 1.26 4.86
N ASN A 91 -2.22 0.71 5.53
CA ASN A 91 -0.83 0.81 5.10
C ASN A 91 -0.32 -0.47 4.41
N SER A 92 -1.18 -1.47 4.19
CA SER A 92 -0.79 -2.77 3.65
C SER A 92 0.43 -3.38 4.35
N THR A 93 0.47 -3.31 5.68
CA THR A 93 1.66 -3.66 6.47
C THR A 93 1.32 -4.63 7.59
N LEU A 94 2.00 -5.78 7.63
CA LEU A 94 2.02 -6.69 8.75
C LEU A 94 2.84 -6.08 9.89
N ILE A 95 2.16 -5.70 10.97
CA ILE A 95 2.75 -4.98 12.11
C ILE A 95 3.40 -5.95 13.10
N THR A 96 2.70 -7.02 13.46
CA THR A 96 3.22 -8.06 14.36
C THR A 96 2.64 -9.42 14.04
N ALA A 97 3.32 -10.46 14.49
CA ALA A 97 2.91 -11.86 14.39
C ALA A 97 3.11 -12.55 15.73
N MET A 98 2.22 -13.47 16.04
CA MET A 98 2.27 -14.29 17.26
C MET A 98 1.71 -15.67 16.97
N ASN A 99 2.21 -16.70 17.65
CA ASN A 99 1.66 -18.05 17.50
C ASN A 99 0.27 -18.14 18.18
N ARG A 100 -0.48 -19.19 17.85
CA ARG A 100 -1.86 -19.36 18.33
C ARG A 100 -1.97 -19.46 19.86
N LYS A 101 -0.99 -20.08 20.53
CA LYS A 101 -0.98 -20.25 21.98
C LYS A 101 -0.80 -18.91 22.70
N GLU A 102 0.12 -18.08 22.22
CA GLU A 102 0.35 -16.73 22.74
C GLU A 102 -0.88 -15.85 22.52
N ALA A 103 -1.43 -15.87 21.30
CA ALA A 103 -2.60 -15.07 20.92
C ALA A 103 -3.83 -15.36 21.79
N ALA A 104 -4.02 -16.62 22.20
CA ALA A 104 -5.17 -17.06 23.00
C ALA A 104 -5.27 -16.39 24.38
N SER A 105 -4.18 -15.82 24.90
CA SER A 105 -4.16 -15.12 26.19
C SER A 105 -4.04 -13.60 26.06
N GLN A 106 -4.12 -13.03 24.85
CA GLN A 106 -3.96 -11.60 24.62
C GLN A 106 -5.31 -10.91 24.39
N ILE A 107 -5.38 -9.64 24.80
CA ILE A 107 -6.46 -8.73 24.44
C ILE A 107 -5.94 -7.80 23.35
N PHE A 108 -6.63 -7.75 22.22
CA PHE A 108 -6.31 -6.86 21.12
C PHE A 108 -7.20 -5.62 21.17
N THR A 109 -6.60 -4.44 21.01
CA THR A 109 -7.30 -3.16 20.93
C THR A 109 -6.99 -2.48 19.61
N ASN A 110 -7.76 -1.45 19.26
CA ASN A 110 -7.61 -0.72 17.99
C ASN A 110 -7.70 -1.63 16.76
N ILE A 111 -8.47 -2.70 16.87
CA ILE A 111 -8.82 -3.60 15.76
C ILE A 111 -10.26 -3.33 15.41
N ASN A 112 -10.53 -2.93 14.16
CA ASN A 112 -11.90 -2.72 13.67
C ASN A 112 -12.34 -3.77 12.65
N GLY A 113 -11.53 -4.81 12.43
CA GLY A 113 -11.88 -5.98 11.64
C GLY A 113 -11.13 -7.23 12.07
N THR A 114 -11.77 -8.38 11.97
CA THR A 114 -11.12 -9.68 12.20
C THR A 114 -11.41 -10.59 11.01
N ILE A 115 -10.37 -11.27 10.53
CA ILE A 115 -10.41 -12.14 9.36
C ILE A 115 -9.93 -13.51 9.80
N LEU A 116 -10.71 -14.55 9.47
CA LEU A 116 -10.30 -15.94 9.63
C LEU A 116 -9.65 -16.42 8.32
N LEU A 117 -8.48 -17.04 8.45
CA LEU A 117 -7.71 -17.66 7.38
C LEU A 117 -7.72 -19.18 7.60
N ASP A 118 -8.73 -19.83 7.03
CA ASP A 118 -8.85 -21.29 6.95
C ASP A 118 -8.35 -21.81 5.60
#